data_AF-A0A928X6K9-F1
#
_entry.id   AF-A0A928X6K9-F1
#
_cell.length_a   1.000
_cell.length_b   1.000
_cell.length_c   1.000
_cell.angle_alpha   90.00
_cell.angle_beta   90.00
_cell.angle_gamma   90.00
#
_symmetry.space_group_name_H-M   'P 1'
#
loop_
_entity.id
_entity.type
_entity.pdbx_description
1 polymer ?
#
loop_
_entity_poly.entity_id
_entity_poly.type
_entity_poly.pdbx_seq_one_letter_code
_entity_poly.pdbx_strand_id
1 'polypeptide(L)'
;MATELEGNVTLQKFIALLADLNHQSAELLKTGNTALLQKMNGVVEEMYAIQSVGTEDAYTAIEEDMQAICKNFNATVAMFKSNETATPDAATNAAVRKFVKNIFDATVNIVNAYGLV
;
A
#
# COMPACT_ATOMS: atom_id res chain seq x y z
N MET A 1 -19.48 -18.80 -15.52
CA MET A 1 -18.59 -18.48 -16.66
C MET A 1 -18.26 -17.00 -16.79
N ALA A 2 -19.20 -16.04 -16.61
CA ALA A 2 -18.85 -14.61 -16.68
C ALA A 2 -18.12 -14.10 -15.40
N THR A 3 -18.55 -14.58 -14.23
CA THR A 3 -18.00 -14.20 -12.91
C THR A 3 -16.56 -14.65 -12.67
N GLU A 4 -16.15 -15.80 -13.21
CA GLU A 4 -14.76 -16.30 -13.07
C GLU A 4 -13.75 -15.47 -13.87
N LEU A 5 -14.19 -14.87 -14.99
CA LEU A 5 -13.36 -14.00 -15.83
C LEU A 5 -13.19 -12.60 -15.23
N GLU A 6 -14.24 -12.02 -14.66
CA GLU A 6 -14.16 -10.72 -13.96
C GLU A 6 -13.35 -10.79 -12.65
N GLY A 7 -13.49 -11.89 -11.88
CA GLY A 7 -12.67 -12.14 -10.70
C GLY A 7 -11.18 -12.22 -11.05
N ASN A 8 -10.84 -12.85 -12.18
CA ASN A 8 -9.47 -12.96 -12.67
C ASN A 8 -8.88 -11.59 -13.09
N VAL A 9 -9.64 -10.76 -13.82
CA VAL A 9 -9.16 -9.42 -14.24
C VAL A 9 -9.00 -8.48 -13.04
N THR A 10 -9.93 -8.53 -12.09
CA THR A 10 -9.88 -7.69 -10.88
C THR A 10 -8.72 -8.09 -9.97
N LEU A 11 -8.49 -9.40 -9.81
CA LEU A 11 -7.34 -9.93 -9.08
C LEU A 11 -6.01 -9.57 -9.75
N GLN A 12 -5.90 -9.70 -11.07
CA GLN A 12 -4.70 -9.28 -11.81
C GLN A 12 -4.41 -7.79 -11.62
N LYS A 13 -5.45 -6.96 -11.63
CA LYS A 13 -5.33 -5.53 -11.36
C LYS A 13 -4.86 -5.27 -9.93
N PHE A 14 -5.42 -5.98 -8.94
CA PHE A 14 -4.99 -5.87 -7.54
C PHE A 14 -3.50 -6.24 -7.36
N ILE A 15 -3.06 -7.33 -8.02
CA ILE A 15 -1.65 -7.77 -8.00
C ILE A 15 -0.74 -6.72 -8.66
N ALA A 16 -1.16 -6.11 -9.77
CA ALA A 16 -0.39 -5.03 -10.41
C ALA A 16 -0.25 -3.82 -9.48
N LEU A 17 -1.33 -3.44 -8.77
CA LEU A 17 -1.31 -2.34 -7.79
C LEU A 17 -0.40 -2.65 -6.59
N LEU A 18 -0.39 -3.88 -6.09
CA LEU A 18 0.55 -4.32 -5.05
C LEU A 18 2.00 -4.16 -5.49
N ALA A 19 2.33 -4.58 -6.73
CA ALA A 19 3.66 -4.44 -7.28
C ALA A 19 4.08 -2.96 -7.41
N ASP A 20 3.15 -2.11 -7.85
CA ASP A 20 3.34 -0.66 -7.95
C ASP A 20 3.57 -0.02 -6.57
N LEU A 21 2.77 -0.39 -5.57
CA LEU A 21 2.93 0.10 -4.19
C LEU A 21 4.28 -0.31 -3.60
N ASN A 22 4.70 -1.55 -3.86
CA ASN A 22 5.99 -2.07 -3.42
C ASN A 22 7.15 -1.27 -4.04
N HIS A 23 7.13 -1.07 -5.37
CA HIS A 23 8.16 -0.31 -6.07
C HIS A 23 8.25 1.13 -5.56
N GLN A 24 7.11 1.80 -5.39
CA GLN A 24 7.05 3.17 -4.90
C GLN A 24 7.51 3.29 -3.45
N SER A 25 7.17 2.31 -2.60
CA SER A 25 7.65 2.25 -1.21
C SER A 25 9.17 2.12 -1.14
N ALA A 26 9.76 1.25 -1.98
CA ALA A 26 11.20 1.10 -2.08
C ALA A 26 11.90 2.37 -2.59
N GLU A 27 11.32 3.05 -3.58
CA GLU A 27 11.85 4.32 -4.10
C GLU A 27 11.76 5.44 -3.07
N LEU A 28 10.64 5.56 -2.35
CA LEU A 28 10.47 6.53 -1.27
C LEU A 28 11.50 6.31 -0.16
N LEU A 29 11.75 5.06 0.24
CA LEU A 29 12.79 4.73 1.23
C LEU A 29 14.20 5.07 0.76
N LYS A 30 14.49 4.87 -0.53
CA LYS A 30 15.82 5.10 -1.11
C LYS A 30 16.10 6.57 -1.33
N THR A 31 15.12 7.33 -1.80
CA THR A 31 15.30 8.70 -2.31
C THR A 31 14.72 9.77 -1.39
N GLY A 32 13.76 9.42 -0.54
CA GLY A 32 12.98 10.39 0.23
C GLY A 32 12.06 11.26 -0.65
N ASN A 33 11.84 10.91 -1.92
CA ASN A 33 11.07 11.71 -2.85
C ASN A 33 9.57 11.71 -2.49
N THR A 34 9.13 12.75 -1.79
CA THR A 34 7.74 12.91 -1.33
C THR A 34 6.74 13.12 -2.47
N ALA A 35 7.19 13.45 -3.69
CA ALA A 35 6.31 13.53 -4.86
C ALA A 35 5.64 12.18 -5.18
N LEU A 36 6.26 11.07 -4.75
CA LEU A 36 5.70 9.72 -4.90
C LEU A 36 4.44 9.50 -4.06
N LEU A 37 4.25 10.27 -2.98
CA LEU A 37 3.11 10.08 -2.06
C LEU A 37 1.77 10.26 -2.76
N GLN A 38 1.66 11.19 -3.72
CA GLN A 38 0.42 11.36 -4.47
C GLN A 38 0.10 10.13 -5.32
N LYS A 39 1.11 9.53 -5.97
CA LYS A 39 0.95 8.30 -6.75
C LYS A 39 0.59 7.12 -5.84
N MET A 40 1.28 7.00 -4.71
CA MET A 40 1.01 5.96 -3.71
C MET A 40 -0.41 6.05 -3.14
N ASN A 41 -0.93 7.27 -2.91
CA ASN A 41 -2.31 7.47 -2.45
C ASN A 41 -3.32 6.87 -3.43
N GLY A 42 -3.18 7.16 -4.73
CA GLY A 42 -4.07 6.61 -5.74
C GLY A 42 -4.03 5.09 -5.80
N VAL A 43 -2.83 4.49 -5.66
CA VAL A 43 -2.68 3.03 -5.61
C VAL A 43 -3.37 2.44 -4.38
N VAL A 44 -3.15 3.01 -3.18
CA VAL A 44 -3.76 2.53 -1.94
C VAL A 44 -5.29 2.65 -1.97
N GLU A 45 -5.82 3.76 -2.48
CA GLU A 45 -7.26 3.96 -2.65
C GLU A 45 -7.87 2.93 -3.60
N GLU A 46 -7.22 2.65 -4.72
CA GLU A 46 -7.70 1.69 -5.71
C GLU A 46 -7.63 0.24 -5.19
N MET A 47 -6.56 -0.11 -4.47
CA MET A 47 -6.46 -1.40 -3.77
C MET A 47 -7.58 -1.57 -2.74
N TYR A 48 -7.82 -0.56 -1.90
CA TYR A 48 -8.89 -0.60 -0.90
C TYR A 48 -10.27 -0.69 -1.56
N ALA A 49 -10.50 0.03 -2.66
CA ALA A 49 -11.76 -0.05 -3.40
C ALA A 49 -12.01 -1.47 -3.94
N ILE A 50 -10.98 -2.12 -4.49
CA ILE A 50 -11.08 -3.50 -4.99
C ILE A 50 -11.34 -4.49 -3.83
N GLN A 51 -10.57 -4.38 -2.74
CA GLN A 51 -10.70 -5.29 -1.60
C GLN A 51 -12.07 -5.15 -0.92
N SER A 52 -12.58 -3.92 -0.75
CA SER A 52 -13.85 -3.66 -0.04
C SER A 52 -15.11 -4.10 -0.79
N VAL A 53 -15.05 -4.20 -2.13
CA VAL A 53 -16.17 -4.71 -2.95
C VAL A 53 -16.02 -6.20 -3.30
N GLY A 54 -14.84 -6.78 -3.05
CA GLY A 54 -14.57 -8.19 -3.29
C GLY A 54 -15.35 -9.08 -2.34
N THR A 55 -16.08 -10.07 -2.88
CA THR A 55 -16.88 -11.01 -2.09
C THR A 55 -16.20 -12.37 -1.90
N GLU A 56 -15.01 -12.56 -2.47
CA GLU A 56 -14.25 -13.80 -2.41
C GLU A 56 -13.48 -13.90 -1.09
N ASP A 57 -13.36 -15.11 -0.53
CA ASP A 57 -12.64 -15.37 0.73
C ASP A 57 -11.21 -14.82 0.73
N ALA A 58 -10.58 -14.75 -0.44
CA ALA A 58 -9.25 -14.20 -0.62
C ALA A 58 -9.17 -12.70 -0.27
N TYR A 59 -10.23 -11.90 -0.50
CA TYR A 59 -10.27 -10.48 -0.12
C TYR A 59 -10.52 -10.28 1.38
N THR A 60 -11.26 -11.19 2.01
CA THR A 60 -11.44 -11.23 3.48
C THR A 60 -10.13 -11.60 4.17
N ALA A 61 -9.39 -12.57 3.63
CA ALA A 61 -8.13 -13.04 4.19
C ALA A 61 -7.05 -11.95 4.27
N ILE A 62 -7.13 -10.93 3.42
CA ILE A 62 -6.16 -9.83 3.34
C ILE A 62 -6.66 -8.52 3.96
N GLU A 63 -7.85 -8.52 4.57
CA GLU A 63 -8.48 -7.29 5.06
C GLU A 63 -7.61 -6.58 6.12
N GLU A 64 -7.04 -7.34 7.06
CA GLU A 64 -6.18 -6.79 8.11
C GLU A 64 -4.90 -6.14 7.53
N ASP A 65 -4.27 -6.78 6.55
CA ASP A 65 -3.08 -6.25 5.88
C ASP A 65 -3.44 -5.01 5.04
N MET A 66 -4.59 -4.99 4.37
CA MET A 66 -5.06 -3.82 3.63
C MET A 66 -5.34 -2.64 4.57
N GLN A 67 -5.97 -2.87 5.73
CA GLN A 67 -6.15 -1.85 6.76
C GLN A 67 -4.80 -1.35 7.30
N ALA A 68 -3.82 -2.24 7.48
CA ALA A 68 -2.47 -1.86 7.88
C ALA A 68 -1.79 -0.95 6.84
N ILE A 69 -1.92 -1.26 5.54
CA ILE A 69 -1.43 -0.40 4.45
C ILE A 69 -2.07 0.98 4.54
N CYS A 70 -3.40 1.08 4.60
CA CYS A 70 -4.11 2.36 4.67
C CYS A 70 -3.68 3.19 5.89
N LYS A 71 -3.59 2.57 7.07
CA LYS A 71 -3.20 3.25 8.32
C LYS A 71 -1.79 3.80 8.26
N ASN A 72 -0.83 2.99 7.79
CA ASN A 72 0.58 3.41 7.72
C ASN A 72 0.82 4.44 6.61
N PHE A 73 0.06 4.35 5.51
CA PHE A 73 0.10 5.35 4.46
C PHE A 73 -0.41 6.71 4.95
N ASN A 74 -1.56 6.73 5.62
CA ASN A 74 -2.10 7.95 6.24
C ASN A 74 -1.14 8.57 7.26
N ALA A 75 -0.48 7.74 8.08
CA ALA A 75 0.54 8.20 9.02
C ALA A 75 1.77 8.80 8.31
N THR A 76 2.18 8.22 7.18
CA THR A 76 3.27 8.75 6.34
C THR A 76 2.91 10.14 5.81
N VAL A 77 1.72 10.30 5.22
CA VAL A 77 1.25 11.60 4.70
C VAL A 77 1.13 12.64 5.83
N ALA A 78 0.59 12.25 6.99
CA ALA A 78 0.45 13.15 8.14
C ALA A 78 1.81 13.68 8.62
N MET A 79 2.83 12.82 8.71
CA MET A 79 4.18 13.22 9.10
C MET A 79 4.84 14.18 8.09
N PHE A 80 4.58 14.01 6.80
CA PHE A 80 5.10 14.94 5.80
C PHE A 80 4.38 16.30 5.86
N LYS A 81 3.05 16.31 6.00
CA LYS A 81 2.27 17.56 6.16
C LYS A 81 2.66 18.34 7.42
N SER A 82 2.91 17.66 8.54
CA SER A 82 3.35 18.33 9.78
C SER A 82 4.73 18.97 9.67
N ASN A 83 5.53 18.59 8.67
CA ASN A 83 6.88 19.10 8.43
C ASN A 83 6.99 19.97 7.17
N GLU A 84 5.90 20.39 6.53
CA GLU A 84 5.95 21.23 5.31
C GLU A 84 6.68 22.57 5.50
N THR A 85 6.87 23.02 6.74
CA THR A 85 7.55 24.28 7.08
C THR A 85 8.96 24.10 7.66
N ALA A 86 9.43 22.87 7.86
CA ALA A 86 10.72 22.57 8.51
C ALA A 86 11.42 21.36 7.88
N THR A 87 12.74 21.39 7.80
CA THR A 87 13.52 20.22 7.38
C THR A 87 13.19 19.04 8.31
N PRO A 88 12.79 17.86 7.79
CA PRO A 88 12.43 16.71 8.63
C PRO A 88 13.56 16.34 9.58
N ASP A 89 13.26 16.30 10.88
CA ASP A 89 14.23 15.88 11.89
C ASP A 89 14.48 14.36 11.82
N ALA A 90 15.48 13.89 12.56
CA ALA A 90 15.85 12.48 12.58
C ALA A 90 14.69 11.58 13.07
N ALA A 91 13.87 12.07 14.00
CA ALA A 91 12.72 11.34 14.54
C ALA A 91 11.62 11.17 13.48
N THR A 92 11.32 12.22 12.72
CA THR A 92 10.39 12.20 11.58
C THR A 92 10.85 11.20 10.54
N ASN A 93 12.11 11.25 10.15
CA ASN A 93 12.66 10.32 9.17
C ASN A 93 12.61 8.86 9.64
N ALA A 94 12.85 8.61 10.94
CA ALA A 94 12.72 7.28 11.52
C ALA A 94 11.27 6.78 11.54
N ALA A 95 10.30 7.66 11.87
CA ALA A 95 8.89 7.34 11.87
C ALA A 95 8.38 7.01 10.46
N VAL A 96 8.70 7.86 9.46
CA VAL A 96 8.36 7.62 8.05
C VAL A 96 8.93 6.28 7.57
N ARG A 97 10.21 5.99 7.85
CA ARG A 97 10.80 4.69 7.49
C ARG A 97 10.07 3.51 8.11
N LYS A 98 9.65 3.63 9.37
CA LYS A 98 8.86 2.59 10.05
C LYS A 98 7.50 2.38 9.38
N PHE A 99 6.79 3.46 9.04
CA PHE A 99 5.49 3.35 8.37
C PHE A 99 5.61 2.73 6.98
N VAL A 100 6.59 3.16 6.18
CA VAL A 100 6.81 2.58 4.85
C VAL A 100 7.24 1.12 4.93
N LYS A 101 8.04 0.74 5.94
CA LYS A 101 8.35 -0.68 6.21
C LYS A 101 7.09 -1.49 6.54
N ASN A 102 6.18 -0.95 7.36
CA ASN A 102 4.94 -1.66 7.68
C ASN A 102 4.05 -1.86 6.45
N ILE A 103 4.03 -0.90 5.51
CA ILE A 103 3.35 -1.06 4.21
C ILE A 103 3.98 -2.19 3.41
N PHE A 104 5.31 -2.26 3.38
CA PHE A 104 6.04 -3.33 2.70
C PHE A 104 5.75 -4.70 3.32
N ASP A 105 5.82 -4.84 4.64
CA ASP A 105 5.55 -6.10 5.35
C ASP A 105 4.12 -6.59 5.06
N ALA A 106 3.12 -5.69 5.12
CA ALA A 106 1.73 -6.00 4.78
C ALA A 106 1.59 -6.40 3.30
N THR A 107 2.29 -5.73 2.39
CA THR A 107 2.30 -6.10 0.96
C THR A 107 2.83 -7.53 0.77
N VAL A 108 3.90 -7.91 1.48
CA VAL A 108 4.45 -9.28 1.42
C VAL A 108 3.45 -10.30 1.97
N ASN A 109 2.77 -10.02 3.09
CA ASN A 109 1.75 -10.91 3.64
C ASN A 109 0.62 -11.18 2.66
N ILE A 110 0.13 -10.13 1.98
CA ILE A 110 -0.91 -10.24 0.95
C ILE A 110 -0.45 -11.13 -0.19
N VAL A 111 0.78 -10.93 -0.67
CA VAL A 111 1.35 -11.73 -1.76
C VAL A 111 1.48 -13.21 -1.35
N ASN A 112 1.86 -13.50 -0.10
CA ASN A 112 1.88 -14.86 0.46
C ASN A 112 0.46 -15.47 0.55
N ALA A 113 -0.54 -14.68 0.95
CA ALA A 113 -1.93 -15.13 1.05
C ALA A 113 -2.50 -15.55 -0.32
N TYR A 114 -2.04 -14.90 -1.41
CA TYR A 114 -2.37 -15.29 -2.78
C TYR A 114 -1.49 -16.40 -3.37
N GLY A 115 -0.49 -16.91 -2.63
CA GLY A 115 0.41 -17.97 -3.09
C GLY A 115 1.33 -17.54 -4.23
N LEU A 116 1.69 -16.26 -4.29
CA LEU A 116 2.52 -15.68 -5.35
C LEU A 116 4.03 -15.72 -5.03
N VAL A 117 4.43 -16.14 -3.82
CA VAL A 117 5.82 -16.40 -3.38
C VAL A 117 5.88 -17.66 -2.52
#